data_AF-J0PST9-F1
#
_entry.id   AF-J0PST9-F1
#
_cell.length_a   1.000
_cell.length_b   1.000
_cell.length_c   1.000
_cell.angle_alpha   90.00
_cell.angle_beta   90.00
_cell.angle_gamma   90.00
#
_symmetry.space_group_name_H-M   'P 1'
#
loop_
_entity.id
_entity.type
_entity.pdbx_description
1 polymer ?
#
loop_
_entity_poly.entity_id
_entity_poly.type
_entity_poly.pdbx_seq_one_letter_code
_entity_poly.pdbx_strand_id
1 'polypeptide(L)'
;MFYLDPPYLVKKKCYSSRNFVEDDFVKMASILKDLQGKFVLSLNDCDVVREIFKDFDFLELETIWTSGFAKKTPRKELLIRNN
;
A
#
# COMPACT_ATOMS: atom_id res chain seq x y z
N MET A 1 6.57 -11.78 12.51
CA MET A 1 5.47 -11.05 11.87
C MET A 1 5.99 -9.67 11.51
N PHE A 2 5.86 -9.27 10.25
CA PHE A 2 6.35 -7.99 9.74
C PHE A 2 5.20 -7.04 9.46
N TYR A 3 5.38 -5.76 9.76
CA TYR A 3 4.48 -4.69 9.33
C TYR A 3 5.22 -3.81 8.32
N LEU A 4 4.61 -3.58 7.16
CA LEU A 4 5.18 -2.85 6.05
C LEU A 4 4.31 -1.63 5.76
N ASP A 5 4.93 -0.45 5.75
CA ASP A 5 4.27 0.83 5.47
C ASP A 5 5.15 1.64 4.49
N PRO A 6 5.28 1.18 3.23
CA PRO A 6 6.08 1.88 2.24
C PRO A 6 5.39 3.20 1.82
N PRO A 7 6.11 4.09 1.12
CA PRO A 7 5.49 5.23 0.47
C PRO A 7 4.29 4.78 -0.39
N TYR A 8 3.17 5.50 -0.31
CA TYR A 8 1.97 5.14 -1.07
C TYR A 8 2.19 5.29 -2.57
N LEU A 9 1.49 4.48 -3.37
CA LEU A 9 1.55 4.54 -4.81
C LEU A 9 0.85 5.81 -5.30
N VAL A 10 1.64 6.84 -5.62
CA VAL A 10 1.13 8.12 -6.12
C VAL A 10 1.54 8.30 -7.59
N LYS A 11 0.54 8.51 -8.48
CA LYS A 11 0.77 8.78 -9.92
C LYS A 11 1.60 10.04 -10.21
N LYS A 12 1.76 10.95 -9.23
CA LYS A 12 2.58 12.18 -9.35
C LYS A 12 3.51 12.33 -8.15
N LYS A 13 4.80 12.42 -8.46
CA LYS A 13 6.00 12.80 -7.68
C LYS A 13 5.79 13.48 -6.30
N CYS A 14 5.19 12.80 -5.32
CA CYS A 14 5.10 13.33 -3.95
C CYS A 14 6.22 12.85 -3.02
N TYR A 15 7.05 11.90 -3.44
CA TYR A 15 8.23 11.47 -2.68
C TYR A 15 9.48 11.85 -3.46
N SER A 16 10.27 12.80 -2.94
CA SER A 16 11.45 13.33 -3.61
C SER A 16 12.58 12.30 -3.74
N SER A 17 13.27 12.37 -4.89
CA SER A 17 14.62 11.90 -5.24
C SER A 17 14.97 10.40 -5.22
N ARG A 18 14.14 9.50 -4.67
CA ARG A 18 14.25 8.03 -4.85
C ARG A 18 12.87 7.41 -4.94
N ASN A 19 12.17 7.70 -6.04
CA ASN A 19 10.77 7.37 -6.23
C ASN A 19 10.57 5.85 -6.12
N PHE A 20 9.81 5.40 -5.13
CA PHE A 20 9.21 4.07 -5.16
C PHE A 20 8.27 4.06 -6.36
N VAL A 21 8.66 3.33 -7.41
CA VAL A 21 7.87 3.24 -8.65
C VAL A 21 7.01 1.99 -8.63
N GLU A 22 6.04 1.92 -9.55
CA GLU A 22 5.16 0.75 -9.70
C GLU A 22 5.94 -0.58 -9.73
N ASP A 23 7.05 -0.62 -10.47
CA ASP A 23 7.93 -1.80 -10.55
C ASP A 23 8.50 -2.25 -9.20
N ASP A 24 8.71 -1.33 -8.25
CA ASP A 24 9.19 -1.68 -6.91
C ASP A 24 8.10 -2.39 -6.11
N PHE A 25 6.82 -2.01 -6.30
CA PHE A 25 5.69 -2.72 -5.70
C PHE A 25 5.47 -4.10 -6.34
N VAL A 26 5.66 -4.22 -7.66
CA VAL A 26 5.61 -5.52 -8.35
C VAL A 26 6.69 -6.47 -7.80
N LYS A 27 7.93 -5.98 -7.65
CA LYS A 27 9.00 -6.76 -7.03
C LYS A 27 8.68 -7.12 -5.58
N MET A 28 8.11 -6.18 -4.82
CA MET A 28 7.69 -6.43 -3.43
C MET A 28 6.64 -7.54 -3.36
N ALA A 29 5.61 -7.51 -4.20
CA ALA A 29 4.59 -8.56 -4.25
C ALA A 29 5.21 -9.94 -4.54
N SER A 30 6.18 -10.01 -5.46
CA SER A 30 6.91 -11.25 -5.73
C SER A 30 7.69 -11.76 -4.51
N ILE A 31 8.39 -10.89 -3.79
CA ILE A 31 9.13 -11.27 -2.57
C ILE A 31 8.17 -11.73 -1.46
N LEU A 32 7.07 -11.01 -1.29
CA LEU A 32 6.06 -11.31 -0.25
C LEU A 32 5.31 -12.61 -0.51
N LYS A 33 5.19 -13.02 -1.78
CA LYS A 33 4.54 -14.28 -2.16
C LYS A 33 5.29 -15.50 -1.63
N ASP A 34 6.62 -15.44 -1.61
CA ASP A 34 7.49 -16.53 -1.15
C ASP A 34 7.89 -16.39 0.33
N LEU A 35 7.41 -15.36 1.02
CA LEU A 35 7.75 -15.10 2.42
C LEU A 35 7.12 -16.16 3.34
N GLN A 36 7.97 -16.95 4.00
CA GLN A 36 7.53 -17.97 4.98
C GLN A 36 6.94 -17.35 6.27
N GLY A 37 7.24 -16.10 6.55
CA GLY A 37 6.72 -15.35 7.70
C GLY A 37 5.41 -14.63 7.40
N LYS A 38 4.64 -14.30 8.45
CA LYS A 38 3.44 -13.46 8.31
C LYS A 38 3.79 -11.99 8.09
N PHE A 39 3.05 -11.33 7.21
CA PHE A 39 3.15 -9.89 7.00
C PHE A 39 1.78 -9.20 7.00
N VAL A 40 1.81 -7.91 7.31
CA VAL A 40 0.72 -6.96 7.03
C VAL A 40 1.34 -5.76 6.33
N LEU A 41 0.76 -5.34 5.21
CA LEU A 41 1.20 -4.24 4.37
C LEU A 41 0.07 -3.21 4.28
N SER A 42 0.36 -1.94 4.58
CA SER A 42 -0.59 -0.84 4.43
C SER A 42 -0.32 -0.06 3.14
N LEU A 43 -1.36 0.15 2.32
CA LEU A 43 -1.29 0.93 1.08
C LEU A 43 -2.60 1.70 0.81
N ASN A 44 -2.53 2.67 -0.09
CA ASN A 44 -3.72 3.32 -0.61
C ASN A 44 -4.56 2.36 -1.48
N ASP A 45 -5.88 2.40 -1.32
CA ASP A 45 -6.80 1.66 -2.17
C ASP A 45 -6.89 2.29 -3.55
N CYS A 46 -6.29 1.64 -4.55
CA CYS A 46 -6.44 1.98 -5.95
C CYS A 46 -6.29 0.74 -6.83
N ASP A 47 -6.81 0.81 -8.06
CA ASP A 47 -6.85 -0.32 -8.99
C ASP A 47 -5.46 -0.95 -9.20
N VAL A 48 -4.41 -0.14 -9.31
CA VAL A 48 -3.04 -0.63 -9.52
C VAL A 48 -2.54 -1.45 -8.33
N VAL A 49 -2.79 -1.00 -7.10
CA VAL A 49 -2.43 -1.76 -5.88
C VAL A 49 -3.21 -3.08 -5.83
N ARG A 50 -4.51 -3.04 -6.14
CA ARG A 50 -5.34 -4.26 -6.16
C ARG A 50 -4.85 -5.27 -7.19
N GLU A 51 -4.45 -4.81 -8.37
CA GLU A 51 -3.91 -5.69 -9.42
C GLU A 51 -2.56 -6.30 -9.04
N ILE A 52 -1.63 -5.51 -8.49
CA ILE A 52 -0.28 -5.98 -8.10
C ILE A 52 -0.37 -7.03 -6.98
N PHE A 53 -1.26 -6.81 -6.01
CA PHE A 53 -1.38 -7.66 -4.82
C PHE A 53 -2.58 -8.60 -4.86
N LYS A 54 -3.15 -8.87 -6.04
CA LYS A 54 -4.40 -9.66 -6.21
C LYS A 54 -4.38 -11.08 -5.62
N ASP A 55 -3.20 -11.65 -5.43
CA ASP A 55 -3.01 -13.00 -4.88
C ASP A 55 -3.03 -13.02 -3.33
N PHE A 56 -3.22 -11.86 -2.68
CA PHE A 56 -3.24 -11.71 -1.21
C PHE A 56 -4.63 -11.34 -0.69
N ASP A 57 -4.81 -11.43 0.63
CA ASP A 57 -6.05 -10.99 1.27
C ASP A 57 -6.04 -9.48 1.50
N PHE A 58 -7.18 -8.85 1.24
CA PHE A 58 -7.42 -7.43 1.49
C PHE A 58 -8.39 -7.22 2.65
N LEU A 59 -8.06 -6.27 3.53
CA LEU A 59 -8.99 -5.66 4.46
C LEU A 59 -9.12 -4.18 4.11
N GLU A 60 -10.33 -3.77 3.70
CA GLU A 60 -10.63 -2.40 3.31
C GLU A 60 -10.89 -1.54 4.56
N LEU A 61 -10.22 -0.39 4.62
CA LEU A 61 -10.37 0.58 5.69
C LEU A 61 -10.79 1.94 5.12
N GLU A 62 -11.82 2.53 5.70
CA GLU A 62 -12.12 3.94 5.48
C GLU A 62 -11.32 4.79 6.48
N THR A 63 -10.39 5.60 5.97
CA THR A 63 -9.59 6.50 6.80
C THR A 63 -9.92 7.96 6.51
N ILE A 64 -10.06 8.74 7.58
CA ILE A 64 -10.29 10.18 7.47
C ILE A 64 -8.95 10.86 7.76
N TRP A 65 -8.27 11.32 6.73
CA TRP A 65 -7.04 12.09 6.89
C TRP A 65 -7.38 13.54 7.23
N THR A 66 -6.86 14.02 8.36
CA THR A 66 -6.83 15.44 8.72
C THR A 66 -5.38 15.90 8.78
N SER A 67 -5.01 16.85 7.92
CA SER A 67 -3.72 17.54 8.01
C SER A 67 -3.99 19.01 8.37
N GLY A 68 -3.68 19.41 9.60
CA GLY A 68 -3.96 20.76 10.10
C GLY A 68 -5.43 21.16 9.95
N PHE A 69 -5.68 22.39 9.49
CA PHE A 69 -7.03 22.90 9.18
C PHE A 69 -7.56 22.48 7.80
N ALA A 70 -6.90 21.56 7.09
CA ALA A 70 -7.33 21.12 5.77
C ALA A 70 -8.65 20.33 5.86
N LYS A 71 -9.47 20.44 4.81
CA LYS A 71 -10.72 19.68 4.68
C LYS A 71 -10.43 18.18 4.84
N LYS A 72 -11.22 17.52 5.71
CA LYS A 72 -11.31 16.07 5.83
C LYS A 72 -11.55 15.48 4.44
N THR A 73 -10.53 14.84 3.89
CA THR A 73 -10.66 14.15 2.61
C THR A 73 -10.71 12.66 2.92
N PRO A 74 -11.83 11.97 2.66
CA PRO A 74 -11.89 10.53 2.83
C PRO A 74 -10.86 9.88 1.90
N ARG A 75 -10.03 9.00 2.46
CA ARG A 75 -9.11 8.15 1.71
C ARG A 75 -9.45 6.71 2.05
N LYS A 76 -9.32 5.84 1.06
CA LYS A 76 -9.49 4.41 1.24
C LYS A 76 -8.10 3.81 1.34
N GLU A 77 -7.90 2.98 2.35
CA GLU A 77 -6.66 2.24 2.60
C GLU A 77 -6.95 0.74 2.57
N LEU A 78 -5.92 -0.03 2.24
CA LEU A 78 -5.93 -1.49 2.23
C LEU A 78 -4.87 -1.99 3.20
N LEU A 79 -5.27 -2.89 4.10
CA LEU A 79 -4.34 -3.80 4.74
C LEU A 79 -4.27 -5.10 3.92
N ILE A 80 -3.08 -5.41 3.46
CA ILE A 80 -2.76 -6.57 2.61
C ILE A 80 -1.97 -7.56 3.45
N ARG A 81 -2.34 -8.84 3.46
CA ARG A 81 -1.65 -9.87 4.26
C ARG A 81 -1.61 -11.21 3.56
N ASN A 82 -0.67 -12.07 3.98
CA ASN A 82 -0.70 -13.49 3.65
C ASN A 82 -1.58 -14.28 4.65
N ASN A 83 -2.26 -15.30 4.12
CA ASN A 83 -3.01 -16.28 4.90
C ASN A 83 -2.10 -17.12 5.79
#